data_AF-A0A5R2N6M3-F1
#
_entry.id   AF-A0A5R2N6M3-F1
#
_cell.length_a   1.000
_cell.length_b   1.000
_cell.length_c   1.000
_cell.angle_alpha   90.00
_cell.angle_beta   90.00
_cell.angle_gamma   90.00
#
_symmetry.space_group_name_H-M   'P 1'
#
loop_
_entity.id
_entity.type
_entity.pdbx_description
1 polymer ?
#
loop_
_entity_poly.entity_id
_entity_poly.type
_entity_poly.pdbx_seq_one_letter_code
_entity_poly.pdbx_strand_id
1 'polypeptide(L)' 'MTLLNLLASRSSRMKASEIRELLKLLDQPDIISFAGGIPDPSLFPADAIRDA' A
#
# COMPACT_ATOMS: atom_id res chain seq x y z
N MET A 1 -23.52 20.70 -5.31
CA MET A 1 -22.17 20.81 -4.71
C MET A 1 -21.34 19.64 -5.19
N THR A 2 -20.15 19.88 -5.74
CA THR A 2 -19.23 18.81 -6.11
C THR A 2 -18.40 18.38 -4.89
N LEU A 3 -18.02 17.11 -4.83
CA LEU A 3 -17.23 16.56 -3.72
C LEU A 3 -15.90 17.30 -3.50
N LEU A 4 -15.33 17.84 -4.58
CA LEU A 4 -14.06 18.56 -4.57
C LEU A 4 -14.10 19.83 -3.72
N ASN A 5 -15.25 20.49 -3.62
CA ASN A 5 -15.39 21.74 -2.86
C ASN A 5 -15.39 21.53 -1.34
N LEU A 6 -15.46 20.27 -0.87
CA LEU A 6 -15.36 19.90 0.55
C LEU A 6 -13.90 19.68 0.99
N LEU A 7 -12.96 19.58 0.06
CA LEU A 7 -11.58 19.21 0.36
C LEU A 7 -10.72 20.45 0.68
N ALA A 8 -9.72 20.26 1.54
CA ALA A 8 -8.72 21.29 1.80
C ALA A 8 -7.88 21.56 0.55
N SER A 9 -7.40 22.81 0.38
CA SER A 9 -6.59 23.21 -0.79
C SER A 9 -5.37 22.31 -1.04
N ARG A 10 -4.75 21.77 0.02
CA ARG A 10 -3.63 20.84 -0.06
C ARG A 10 -3.95 19.51 -0.76
N SER A 11 -5.21 19.09 -0.76
CA SER A 11 -5.62 17.85 -1.40
C SER A 11 -5.37 17.87 -2.91
N SER A 12 -5.36 19.05 -3.54
CA SER A 12 -4.98 19.21 -4.96
C SER A 12 -3.53 18.81 -5.27
N ARG A 13 -2.64 18.80 -4.26
CA ARG A 13 -1.23 18.44 -4.41
C ARG A 13 -0.96 16.96 -4.12
N MET A 14 -1.94 16.24 -3.60
CA MET A 14 -1.80 14.81 -3.34
C MET A 14 -1.79 14.06 -4.67
N LYS A 15 -0.79 13.21 -4.86
CA LYS A 15 -0.66 12.33 -6.02
C LYS A 15 -0.69 10.88 -5.57
N ALA A 16 -1.19 10.00 -6.43
CA ALA A 16 -1.00 8.56 -6.26
C ALA A 16 0.50 8.26 -6.30
N SER A 17 0.93 7.23 -5.56
CA SER A 17 2.31 6.76 -5.59
C SER A 17 2.40 5.61 -6.57
N GLU A 18 3.25 5.74 -7.58
CA GLU A 18 3.49 4.71 -8.59
C GLU A 18 3.96 3.40 -7.93
N ILE A 19 4.77 3.49 -6.87
CA ILE A 19 5.18 2.33 -6.07
C ILE A 19 3.96 1.63 -5.45
N ARG A 20 3.01 2.38 -4.88
CA ARG A 20 1.78 1.80 -4.30
C ARG A 20 0.86 1.18 -5.35
N GLU A 21 0.87 1.68 -6.58
CA GLU A 21 0.13 1.07 -7.68
C GLU A 21 0.74 -0.28 -8.09
N LEU A 22 2.07 -0.38 -8.12
CA LEU A 22 2.77 -1.65 -8.37
C LEU A 22 2.49 -2.70 -7.28
N LEU A 23 2.35 -2.31 -6.02
CA LEU A 23 2.02 -3.24 -4.93
C LEU A 23 0.68 -3.97 -5.15
N LYS A 24 -0.26 -3.41 -5.92
CA LYS A 24 -1.53 -4.07 -6.25
C LYS A 24 -1.36 -5.31 -7.13
N LEU A 25 -0.18 -5.46 -7.75
CA LEU A 25 0.14 -6.57 -8.64
C LEU A 25 0.77 -7.77 -7.91
N LEU A 26 1.11 -7.65 -6.62
CA LEU A 26 1.83 -8.69 -5.87
C LEU A 26 1.10 -10.02 -5.78
N ASP A 27 -0.23 -9.97 -5.68
CA ASP A 27 -1.06 -11.18 -5.55
C ASP A 27 -1.40 -11.81 -6.92
N GLN A 28 -0.84 -11.30 -8.02
CA GLN A 28 -1.06 -11.85 -9.36
C GLN A 28 -0.13 -13.04 -9.61
N PRO A 29 -0.67 -14.24 -9.87
CA PRO A 29 0.11 -15.48 -9.91
C PRO A 29 1.13 -15.53 -11.05
N ASP A 30 0.90 -14.80 -12.14
CA ASP A 30 1.79 -14.79 -13.31
C ASP A 30 2.89 -13.71 -13.24
N ILE A 31 3.03 -13.02 -12.10
CA ILE A 31 3.98 -11.91 -11.91
C ILE A 31 5.05 -12.30 -10.88
N ILE A 32 6.33 -12.19 -11.27
CA ILE A 32 7.45 -12.21 -10.35
C ILE A 32 7.82 -10.76 -10.01
N SER A 33 7.61 -10.36 -8.75
CA SER A 33 7.93 -9.02 -8.29
C SER A 33 9.30 -8.95 -7.63
N PHE A 34 10.21 -8.17 -8.22
CA PHE A 34 11.46 -7.73 -7.57
C PHE A 34 11.32 -6.33 -6.95
N ALA A 35 10.10 -5.77 -6.90
CA ALA A 35 9.87 -4.50 -6.24
C ALA A 35 10.19 -4.65 -4.74
N GLY A 36 11.02 -3.75 -4.21
CA GLY A 36 11.43 -3.79 -2.80
C GLY A 36 10.40 -3.19 -1.85
N GLY A 37 10.65 -3.35 -0.55
CA GLY A 37 9.89 -2.68 0.51
C GLY A 37 8.72 -3.48 1.09
N ILE A 38 8.56 -4.74 0.70
CA ILE A 38 7.59 -5.66 1.30
C ILE A 38 8.37 -6.71 2.11
N PRO A 39 8.22 -6.78 3.44
CA PRO A 39 8.83 -7.85 4.23
C PRO A 39 8.17 -9.19 3.95
N ASP A 40 8.92 -10.28 4.07
CA ASP A 40 8.38 -11.63 4.02
C ASP A 40 7.41 -11.87 5.19
N PRO A 41 6.13 -12.21 4.92
CA PRO A 41 5.15 -12.45 5.96
C PRO A 41 5.54 -13.52 6.98
N SER A 42 6.34 -14.52 6.60
CA SER A 42 6.77 -15.59 7.52
C SER A 42 7.75 -15.11 8.58
N LEU A 43 8.35 -13.92 8.40
CA LEU A 43 9.25 -13.32 9.38
C LEU A 43 8.51 -12.52 10.46
N PHE A 44 7.20 -12.31 10.32
CA PHE A 44 6.42 -11.65 11.36
C PHE A 44 6.22 -12.59 12.56
N PRO A 45 6.50 -12.12 13.80
CA PRO A 45 6.30 -12.91 15.01
C PRO A 45 4.82 -12.89 15.43
N ALA A 46 3.96 -13.46 14.60
CA ALA A 46 2.50 -13.39 14.75
C ALA A 46 2.01 -13.95 16.09
N ASP A 47 2.64 -15.03 16.58
CA ASP A 47 2.30 -15.66 17.87
C ASP A 47 2.68 -14.75 19.04
N ALA A 48 3.88 -14.18 19.03
CA ALA A 48 4.31 -13.25 20.09
C ALA A 48 3.44 -11.98 20.17
N ILE A 49 2.93 -11.50 19.02
CA ILE A 49 1.98 -10.37 18.97
C ILE A 49 0.60 -10.78 19.49
N ARG A 50 0.16 -12.02 19.22
CA ARG A 50 -1.13 -12.54 19.67
C ARG A 50 -1.19 -12.74 21.18
N ASP A 51 -0.06 -13.10 21.78
CA ASP A 51 0.04 -13.43 23.20
C ASP A 51 0.29 -12.22 24.12
N ALA A 52 0.44 -11.01 23.55
CA ALA A 52 0.68 -9.74 24.26
C ALA A 52 -0.62 -8.98 24.56
#